data_AF-A0A815BAQ3-F1
#
_entry.id   AF-A0A815BAQ3-F1
#
_cell.length_a   1.000
_cell.length_b   1.000
_cell.length_c   1.000
_cell.angle_alpha   90.00
_cell.angle_beta   90.00
_cell.angle_gamma   90.00
#
_symmetry.space_group_name_H-M   'P 1'
#
loop_
_entity.id
_entity.type
_entity.pdbx_description
1 polymer ?
#
loop_
_entity_poly.entity_id
_entity_poly.type
_entity_poly.pdbx_seq_one_letter_code
_entity_poly.pdbx_strand_id
1 'polypeptide(L)' 'MDAIQQFLGQQNIIVPEEFVIGGASKRGWMTWTTAAVDNKRVIGAVPIVMDLLNFRPNMMSHYRSLSGWSFALSDYYE' A
#
# COMPACT_ATOMS: atom_id res chain seq x y z
N MET A 1 14.29 0.68 -1.18
CA MET A 1 14.21 -0.63 -1.87
C MET A 1 15.44 -1.53 -1.60
N ASP A 2 16.16 -1.32 -0.49
CA ASP A 2 17.51 -1.86 -0.31
C ASP A 2 17.53 -3.38 -0.06
N ALA A 3 16.56 -3.89 0.70
CA ALA A 3 16.49 -5.31 1.03
C ALA A 3 16.36 -6.22 -0.21
N ILE A 4 15.53 -5.83 -1.19
CA ILE A 4 15.35 -6.61 -2.42
C ILE A 4 16.60 -6.49 -3.32
N GLN A 5 17.21 -5.31 -3.41
CA GLN A 5 18.44 -5.12 -4.19
C GLN A 5 19.60 -5.94 -3.62
N GLN A 6 19.76 -5.92 -2.28
CA GLN A 6 20.76 -6.74 -1.60
C GLN A 6 20.52 -8.24 -1.83
N PHE A 7 19.28 -8.70 -1.66
CA PHE A 7 18.94 -10.11 -1.86
C PHE A 7 19.23 -10.57 -3.30
N LEU A 8 18.79 -9.81 -4.31
CA LEU A 8 19.02 -10.16 -5.71
C LEU A 8 20.52 -10.16 -6.06
N GLY A 9 21.28 -9.21 -5.53
CA GLY A 9 22.74 -9.19 -5.67
C GLY A 9 23.40 -10.46 -5.10
N GLN A 10 22.92 -10.97 -3.95
CA GLN A 10 23.39 -12.23 -3.38
C GLN A 10 23.02 -13.46 -4.23
N GLN A 11 21.90 -13.40 -4.95
CA GLN A 11 21.46 -14.47 -5.85
C GLN A 11 22.12 -14.39 -7.24
N ASN A 12 23.03 -13.44 -7.50
CA ASN A 12 23.58 -13.15 -8.83
C ASN A 12 22.49 -12.90 -9.89
N ILE A 13 21.36 -12.32 -9.47
CA ILE A 13 20.28 -11.89 -10.36
C ILE A 13 20.46 -10.40 -10.67
N ILE A 14 20.05 -9.96 -11.87
CA ILE A 14 20.05 -8.55 -12.26
C ILE A 14 19.34 -7.71 -11.18
N VAL A 15 20.03 -6.70 -10.67
CA VAL A 15 19.53 -5.83 -9.61
C VAL A 15 18.82 -4.62 -10.26
N PRO A 16 17.53 -4.40 -10.00
CA PRO A 16 16.81 -3.25 -10.52
C PRO A 16 17.22 -1.96 -9.79
N GLU A 17 17.29 -0.86 -10.53
CA GLU A 17 17.50 0.49 -9.99
C GLU A 17 16.19 1.28 -9.82
N GLU A 18 15.19 0.94 -10.64
CA GLU A 18 13.87 1.56 -10.68
C GLU A 18 12.76 0.53 -10.38
N PHE A 19 11.69 0.98 -9.73
CA PHE A 19 10.65 0.11 -9.20
C PHE A 19 9.25 0.64 -9.53
N VAL A 20 8.40 -0.28 -9.99
CA VAL A 20 6.95 -0.11 -9.91
C VAL A 20 6.45 -0.92 -8.73
N ILE A 21 5.80 -0.28 -7.77
CA ILE A 21 5.35 -0.92 -6.53
C ILE A 21 3.84 -1.01 -6.47
N GLY A 22 3.31 -2.06 -5.86
CA GLY A 22 1.87 -2.27 -5.72
C GLY A 22 1.52 -3.09 -4.49
N GLY A 23 0.28 -2.93 -4.04
CA GLY A 23 -0.18 -3.56 -2.81
C GLY A 23 -1.67 -3.41 -2.60
N ALA A 24 -2.35 -4.50 -2.23
CA ALA A 24 -3.77 -4.51 -1.92
C ALA A 24 -4.05 -4.32 -0.43
N SER A 25 -5.19 -3.71 -0.11
CA SER A 25 -5.67 -3.50 1.26
C SER A 25 -4.62 -2.75 2.08
N LYS A 26 -4.24 -3.23 3.27
CA LYS A 26 -3.21 -2.62 4.15
C LYS A 26 -1.89 -2.35 3.42
N ARG A 27 -1.52 -3.17 2.43
CA ARG A 27 -0.31 -2.94 1.62
C ARG A 27 -0.46 -1.78 0.64
N GLY A 28 -1.67 -1.38 0.29
CA GLY A 28 -1.92 -0.19 -0.52
C GLY A 28 -1.50 1.10 0.20
N TRP A 29 -1.62 1.16 1.54
CA TRP A 29 -1.03 2.26 2.33
C TRP A 29 0.48 2.26 2.23
N MET A 30 1.10 1.09 2.34
CA MET A 30 2.55 0.97 2.13
C MET A 30 2.96 1.39 0.72
N THR A 31 2.16 1.11 -0.31
CA THR A 31 2.40 1.59 -1.67
C THR A 31 2.42 3.12 -1.72
N TRP A 32 1.41 3.79 -1.15
CA TRP A 32 1.37 5.25 -1.08
C TRP A 32 2.56 5.86 -0.34
N THR A 33 2.83 5.38 0.87
CA THR A 33 3.88 5.96 1.73
C THR A 33 5.28 5.67 1.19
N THR A 34 5.49 4.49 0.63
CA THR A 34 6.78 4.14 0.01
C THR A 34 7.03 4.97 -1.25
N ALA A 35 6.03 5.18 -2.09
CA ALA A 35 6.16 6.05 -3.27
C ALA A 35 6.48 7.49 -2.88
N ALA A 36 5.89 7.99 -1.78
CA ALA A 36 6.16 9.34 -1.29
C ALA A 36 7.59 9.51 -0.73
N VAL A 37 8.11 8.49 -0.04
CA VAL A 37 9.42 8.55 0.64
C VAL A 37 10.58 8.17 -0.30
N ASP A 38 10.43 7.13 -1.11
CA ASP A 38 11.47 6.60 -2.02
C ASP A 38 11.23 7.04 -3.47
N ASN A 39 10.80 8.30 -3.65
CA ASN A 39 10.32 8.87 -4.91
C ASN A 39 11.37 8.94 -6.04
N LYS A 40 12.65 8.73 -5.73
CA LYS A 40 13.73 8.67 -6.73
C LYS A 40 13.84 7.30 -7.40
N ARG A 41 13.58 6.22 -6.65
CA ARG A 41 13.66 4.84 -7.15
C ARG A 41 12.30 4.29 -7.55
N VAL A 42 11.22 4.80 -6.97
CA VAL A 42 9.85 4.41 -7.34
C VAL A 42 9.37 5.25 -8.52
N ILE A 43 9.26 4.62 -9.69
CA ILE A 43 8.80 5.25 -10.94
C ILE A 43 7.31 5.02 -11.22
N GLY A 44 6.65 4.17 -10.43
CA GLY A 44 5.22 3.89 -10.54
C GLY A 44 4.64 3.27 -9.28
N ALA A 45 3.38 3.59 -8.98
CA ALA A 45 2.67 3.11 -7.80
C ALA A 45 1.27 2.61 -8.16
N VAL A 46 0.92 1.41 -7.69
CA VAL A 46 -0.37 0.75 -7.93
C VAL A 46 -1.00 0.34 -6.58
N PRO A 47 -1.58 1.30 -5.84
CA PRO A 47 -2.32 1.01 -4.61
C PRO A 47 -3.67 0.38 -4.98
N ILE A 48 -3.94 -0.82 -4.48
CA ILE A 48 -5.12 -1.61 -4.85
C ILE A 48 -6.10 -1.60 -3.67
N VAL A 49 -7.38 -1.33 -3.96
CA VAL A 49 -8.48 -1.20 -2.97
C VAL A 49 -8.12 -0.31 -1.78
N MET A 50 -7.38 0.76 -2.06
CA MET A 50 -6.80 1.62 -1.03
C MET A 50 -6.70 3.08 -1.48
N ASP A 51 -7.83 3.65 -1.85
CA ASP A 51 -8.08 5.07 -2.13
C ASP A 51 -8.40 5.89 -0.86
N LEU A 52 -8.28 5.29 0.32
CA LEU A 52 -8.62 5.84 1.62
C LEU A 52 -7.50 6.68 2.26
N LEU A 53 -6.92 7.63 1.51
CA LEU A 53 -5.84 8.49 2.01
C LEU A 53 -6.29 9.42 3.14
N ASN A 54 -7.51 9.97 3.05
CA ASN A 54 -8.14 10.75 4.12
C ASN A 54 -8.97 9.82 5.02
N PHE A 55 -8.26 8.95 5.75
CA PHE A 55 -8.83 7.76 6.38
C PHE A 55 -10.07 8.06 7.23
N ARG A 56 -9.95 8.95 8.22
CA ARG A 56 -11.03 9.18 9.19
C ARG A 56 -12.32 9.67 8.52
N PRO A 57 -12.33 10.74 7.71
CA PRO A 57 -13.53 11.16 6.99
C PRO A 57 -14.10 10.08 6.07
N ASN A 58 -13.24 9.37 5.31
CA ASN A 58 -13.71 8.36 4.36
C ASN A 58 -14.31 7.14 5.07
N MET A 59 -13.72 6.68 6.16
CA MET A 59 -14.28 5.58 6.97
C MET A 59 -15.64 5.94 7.57
N MET A 60 -15.82 7.18 8.04
CA MET A 60 -17.13 7.62 8.52
C MET A 60 -18.15 7.73 7.39
N SER A 61 -17.73 8.12 6.18
CA SER A 61 -18.59 8.12 4.99
C SER A 61 -19.05 6.71 4.63
N HIS A 62 -18.13 5.73 4.65
CA HIS A 62 -18.46 4.32 4.44
C HIS A 62 -19.45 3.79 5.47
N TYR A 63 -19.22 4.06 6.76
CA TYR A 63 -20.14 3.65 7.82
C TYR A 63 -21.56 4.17 7.58
N ARG A 64 -21.69 5.47 7.27
CA ARG A 64 -23.00 6.09 6.99
C ARG A 64 -23.67 5.52 5.74
N SER A 65 -22.89 5.26 4.69
CA SER A 65 -23.40 4.72 3.43
C SER A 65 -23.89 3.27 3.56
N LEU A 66 -23.23 2.48 4.41
CA LEU A 66 -23.57 1.08 4.66
C LEU A 66 -24.50 0.88 5.85
N SER A 67 -24.84 1.95 6.57
CA SER A 67 -25.59 1.90 7.83
C SER A 67 -24.94 0.97 8.89
N GLY A 68 -23.61 0.95 8.93
CA GLY A 68 -22.82 0.05 9.77
C GLY A 68 -21.40 -0.14 9.27
N TRP A 69 -20.59 -0.87 10.04
CA TRP A 69 -19.28 -1.35 9.56
C TRP A 69 -19.47 -2.52 8.60
N SER A 70 -18.67 -2.58 7.54
CA SER A 70 -18.66 -3.75 6.64
C SER A 70 -18.14 -4.98 7.37
N PHE A 71 -18.52 -6.19 6.94
CA PHE A 71 -17.98 -7.45 7.46
C PHE A 71 -16.44 -7.50 7.48
N ALA A 72 -15.77 -6.79 6.56
CA ALA A 72 -14.30 -6.73 6.51
C ALA A 72 -13.65 -6.06 7.74
N LEU A 73 -14.46 -5.44 8.62
CA LEU A 73 -14.00 -4.80 9.85
C LEU A 73 -14.41 -5.58 11.11
N SER A 74 -15.07 -6.74 11.00
CA SER A 74 -15.56 -7.52 12.16
C SER A 74 -14.49 -7.71 13.22
N ASP A 75 -13.28 -8.12 12.80
CA ASP A 75 -12.12 -8.38 13.67
C ASP A 75 -11.64 -7.15 14.48
N TYR A 76 -12.18 -5.96 14.23
CA TYR A 76 -11.79 -4.71 14.91
C TYR A 76 -12.83 -4.19 15.91
N TYR A 77 -14.07 -4.66 15.83
CA TYR A 77 -15.17 -4.14 16.67
C TYR A 77 -16.00 -5.24 17.35
N GLU A 78 -15.87 -6.49 16.92
CA GLU A 78 -16.41 -7.69 17.58
C GLU A 78 -15.40 -8.24 18.59
#